data_AF-A0A452TJ46-F1
#
_entry.id   AF-A0A452TJ46-F1
#
_cell.length_a   1.000
_cell.length_b   1.000
_cell.length_c   1.000
_cell.angle_alpha   90.00
_cell.angle_beta   90.00
_cell.angle_gamma   90.00
#
_symmetry.space_group_name_H-M   'P 1'
#
loop_
_entity.id
_entity.type
_entity.pdbx_description
1 polymer ?
#
loop_
_entity_poly.entity_id
_entity_poly.type
_entity_poly.pdbx_seq_one_letter_code
_entity_poly.pdbx_strand_id
1 'polypeptide(L)'
;MASNLEVVAMDCEMVGLGPGRESGLARCSLVDVHGTVLYDEFIRPEGEITDYRTPVSGITPWHMEAARPFAVARREDSSCC
;
A
#
# COMPACT_ATOMS: atom_id res chain seq x y z
N MET A 1 -12.88 4.40 -31.24
CA MET A 1 -12.58 5.26 -30.08
C MET A 1 -11.55 4.52 -29.26
N ALA A 2 -10.29 4.94 -29.33
CA ALA A 2 -9.23 4.34 -28.53
C ALA A 2 -9.55 4.57 -27.05
N SER A 3 -9.56 3.51 -26.25
CA SER A 3 -9.46 3.64 -24.80
C SER A 3 -8.19 4.42 -24.48
N ASN A 4 -8.29 5.52 -23.74
CA ASN A 4 -7.11 6.11 -23.11
C ASN A 4 -6.55 5.04 -22.16
N LEU A 5 -5.45 4.40 -22.55
CA LEU A 5 -4.70 3.53 -21.67
C LEU A 5 -3.85 4.43 -20.78
N GLU A 6 -4.31 4.64 -19.54
CA GLU A 6 -3.50 5.27 -18.51
C GLU A 6 -2.60 4.19 -17.91
N VAL A 7 -1.29 4.41 -17.98
CA VAL A 7 -0.28 3.48 -17.47
C VAL A 7 0.30 4.08 -16.21
N VAL A 8 0.27 3.30 -15.14
CA VAL A 8 0.86 3.64 -13.86
C VAL A 8 1.83 2.53 -13.44
N ALA A 9 2.89 2.90 -12.73
CA ALA A 9 3.72 1.95 -12.00
C ALA A 9 3.26 1.89 -10.54
N MET A 10 3.22 0.69 -9.98
CA MET A 10 2.80 0.41 -8.61
C MET A 10 3.90 -0.34 -7.88
N ASP A 11 4.14 0.07 -6.64
CA ASP A 11 4.96 -0.66 -5.69
C ASP A 11 4.29 -0.71 -4.31
N CYS A 12 4.49 -1.82 -3.61
CA CYS A 12 3.78 -2.12 -2.37
C CYS A 12 4.72 -2.70 -1.33
N GLU A 13 4.62 -2.21 -0.10
CA GLU A 13 5.33 -2.76 1.04
C GLU A 13 4.38 -3.57 1.93
N MET A 14 4.82 -4.75 2.36
CA MET A 14 4.03 -5.65 3.17
C MET A 14 4.65 -5.95 4.54
N VAL A 15 3.78 -6.12 5.53
CA VAL A 15 4.11 -6.57 6.89
C VAL A 15 3.54 -7.96 7.15
N GLY A 16 4.08 -8.68 8.12
CA GLY A 16 3.57 -9.97 8.59
C GLY A 16 2.36 -9.81 9.52
N LEU A 17 1.33 -10.61 9.26
CA LEU A 17 0.10 -10.67 10.04
C LEU A 17 -0.04 -12.03 10.75
N GLY A 18 -0.48 -11.96 12.01
CA GLY A 18 -0.84 -13.12 12.81
C GLY A 18 0.25 -14.19 12.93
N PRO A 19 -0.10 -15.41 13.38
CA PRO A 19 0.84 -16.53 13.47
C PRO A 19 1.04 -17.26 12.14
N GLY A 20 0.15 -17.05 11.16
CA GLY A 20 0.13 -17.75 9.86
C GLY A 20 1.16 -17.27 8.84
N ARG A 21 2.00 -16.28 9.18
CA ARG A 21 2.94 -15.61 8.25
C ARG A 21 2.24 -14.99 7.04
N GLU A 22 0.98 -14.60 7.20
CA GLU A 22 0.23 -13.88 6.17
C GLU A 22 0.88 -12.51 5.94
N SER A 23 0.71 -11.95 4.74
CA SER A 23 1.28 -10.64 4.40
C SER A 23 0.15 -9.63 4.24
N GLY A 24 0.23 -8.52 4.98
CA GLY A 24 -0.69 -7.39 4.92
C GLY A 24 -0.04 -6.20 4.24
N LEU A 25 -0.79 -5.49 3.40
CA LEU A 25 -0.35 -4.25 2.75
C LEU A 25 -0.16 -3.14 3.80
N ALA A 26 1.03 -2.54 3.81
CA ALA A 26 1.42 -1.49 4.75
C ALA A 26 1.74 -0.14 4.08
N ARG A 27 2.11 -0.14 2.80
CA ARG A 27 2.25 1.06 1.97
C ARG A 27 1.99 0.70 0.52
N CYS A 28 1.35 1.60 -0.22
CA CYS A 28 1.19 1.51 -1.67
C CYS A 28 1.59 2.85 -2.28
N SER A 29 2.37 2.79 -3.36
CA SER A 29 2.84 3.96 -4.11
C SER A 29 2.51 3.77 -5.60
N LEU A 30 1.89 4.79 -6.20
CA LEU A 30 1.56 4.85 -7.62
C LEU A 30 2.24 6.06 -8.26
N VAL A 31 2.85 5.84 -9.42
CA VAL A 31 3.43 6.91 -10.23
C VAL A 31 2.99 6.82 -11.69
N ASP A 32 2.84 7.96 -12.35
CA ASP A 32 2.60 8.01 -13.80
C ASP A 32 3.88 7.78 -14.61
N VAL A 33 3.75 7.76 -15.94
CA VAL A 33 4.88 7.59 -16.88
C VAL A 33 5.91 8.73 -16.84
N HIS A 34 5.55 9.88 -16.27
CA HIS A 34 6.44 11.03 -16.06
C HIS A 34 7.10 11.00 -14.68
N GLY A 35 6.79 10.01 -13.84
CA GLY A 35 7.27 9.90 -12.47
C GLY A 35 6.52 10.78 -11.47
N THR A 36 5.37 11.34 -11.85
CA THR A 36 4.51 12.09 -10.93
C THR A 36 3.89 11.10 -9.94
N VAL A 37 4.01 11.39 -8.65
CA VAL A 37 3.36 10.59 -7.60
C VAL A 37 1.86 10.87 -7.64
N LEU A 38 1.08 9.83 -7.94
CA LEU A 38 -0.38 9.87 -7.97
C LEU A 38 -0.97 9.45 -6.61
N TYR A 39 -0.29 8.54 -5.92
CA TYR A 39 -0.70 7.99 -4.64
C TYR A 39 0.53 7.52 -3.88
N ASP A 40 0.66 7.85 -2.60
CA ASP A 40 1.75 7.32 -1.75
C ASP A 40 1.32 7.36 -0.29
N GLU A 41 0.81 6.24 0.21
CA GLU A 41 0.08 6.22 1.47
C GLU A 41 0.41 5.00 2.31
N PHE A 42 0.51 5.22 3.63
CA PHE A 42 0.58 4.15 4.60
C PHE A 42 -0.81 3.57 4.85
N ILE A 43 -0.91 2.26 4.79
CA ILE A 43 -2.17 1.54 4.87
C ILE A 43 -2.11 0.62 6.08
N ARG A 44 -3.15 0.66 6.91
CA ARG A 44 -3.28 -0.24 8.05
C ARG A 44 -3.97 -1.52 7.57
N PRO A 45 -3.26 -2.66 7.50
CA PRO A 45 -3.85 -3.92 7.05
C PRO A 45 -4.91 -4.43 8.04
N GLU A 46 -5.82 -5.27 7.55
CA GLU A 46 -6.78 -5.98 8.38
C GLU A 46 -6.07 -7.14 9.10
N GLY A 47 -6.02 -7.08 10.44
CA GLY A 47 -5.36 -8.10 11.27
C GLY A 47 -4.33 -7.52 12.24
N GLU A 48 -3.79 -8.38 13.10
CA GLU A 48 -2.71 -8.00 14.02
C GLU A 48 -1.35 -8.10 13.32
N ILE A 49 -0.62 -6.99 13.28
CA ILE A 49 0.75 -6.95 12.75
C ILE A 49 1.68 -7.59 13.79
N THR A 50 2.30 -8.71 13.41
CA THR A 50 3.21 -9.46 14.26
C THR A 50 4.68 -9.26 13.86
N ASP A 51 4.94 -8.87 12.62
CA ASP A 51 6.28 -8.61 12.10
C ASP A 51 6.26 -7.47 11.08
N TYR A 52 6.93 -6.36 11.38
CA TYR A 52 6.98 -5.21 10.47
C TYR A 52 7.88 -5.41 9.26
N ARG A 53 8.78 -6.41 9.29
CA ARG A 53 9.77 -6.66 8.23
C ARG A 53 10.58 -5.40 7.87
N THR A 54 10.80 -4.52 8.85
CA THR A 54 11.43 -3.21 8.67
C THR A 54 12.74 -3.23 7.87
N PRO A 55 13.63 -4.24 7.99
CA PRO A 55 14.85 -4.28 7.18
C PRO A 55 14.64 -4.31 5.67
N VAL A 56 13.49 -4.81 5.21
CA VAL A 56 13.13 -4.85 3.78
C VAL A 56 12.04 -3.83 3.45
N SER A 57 11.05 -3.65 4.31
CA SER A 57 9.87 -2.84 4.03
C SER A 57 10.02 -1.37 4.42
N GLY A 58 10.97 -1.04 5.30
CA GLY A 58 11.09 0.27 5.93
C GLY A 58 9.91 0.65 6.84
N ILE A 59 8.92 -0.22 7.04
CA ILE A 59 7.74 0.07 7.85
C ILE A 59 8.07 -0.03 9.33
N THR A 60 7.61 0.95 10.11
CA THR A 60 7.73 0.98 11.57
C THR A 60 6.34 1.10 12.21
N PRO A 61 6.21 0.79 13.51
CA PRO A 61 4.94 0.97 14.23
C PRO A 61 4.37 2.39 14.14
N TRP A 62 5.24 3.40 14.12
CA TRP A 62 4.85 4.81 13.99
C TRP A 62 4.08 5.10 12.70
N HIS A 63 4.46 4.43 11.59
CA HIS A 63 3.73 4.58 10.33
C HIS A 63 2.28 4.09 10.44
N MET A 64 1.98 3.16 11.36
CA MET A 64 0.64 2.57 11.54
C MET A 64 -0.27 3.38 12.47
N GLU A 65 0.24 4.41 13.15
CA GLU A 65 -0.56 5.27 14.03
C GLU A 65 -1.52 6.16 13.25
N ALA A 66 -1.04 6.71 12.13
CA ALA A 66 -1.80 7.56 11.21
C ALA A 66 -2.15 6.85 9.89
N ALA A 67 -1.86 5.56 9.77
CA ALA A 67 -2.12 4.80 8.54
C ALA A 67 -3.60 4.71 8.22
N ARG A 68 -3.91 4.79 6.93
CA ARG A 68 -5.28 4.78 6.43
C ARG A 68 -5.84 3.35 6.48
N PRO A 69 -7.10 3.14 6.89
CA PRO A 69 -7.68 1.79 6.93
C PRO A 69 -7.70 1.15 5.54
N PHE A 70 -7.35 -0.13 5.45
CA PHE A 70 -7.30 -0.88 4.19
C PHE A 70 -8.58 -0.76 3.34
N ALA A 71 -9.76 -0.83 3.96
CA ALA A 71 -11.03 -0.70 3.25
C ALA A 71 -11.22 0.65 2.54
N VAL A 72 -10.64 1.72 3.09
CA VAL A 72 -10.67 3.07 2.49
C VAL A 72 -9.66 3.13 1.34
N ALA A 73 -8.41 2.73 1.60
CA ALA A 73 -7.34 2.72 0.61
C ALA A 73 -7.71 1.92 -0.64
N ARG A 74 -8.26 0.70 -0.47
CA ARG A 74 -8.70 -0.15 -1.58
C ARG A 74 -9.74 0.53 -2.48
N ARG A 75 -10.66 1.30 -1.90
CA ARG A 75 -11.70 2.01 -2.66
C ARG A 75 -11.09 3.15 -3.50
N GLU A 76 -10.10 3.83 -2.95
CA GLU A 76 -9.39 4.92 -3.64
C GLU A 76 -8.50 4.39 -4.76
N ASP A 77 -7.74 3.31 -4.51
CA ASP A 77 -6.94 2.64 -5.53
C ASP A 77 -7.81 2.11 -6.68
N SER A 78 -9.00 1.56 -6.36
CA SER A 78 -9.98 1.11 -7.37
C SER A 78 -10.62 2.24 -8.17
N SER A 79 -10.42 3.49 -7.77
CA SER A 79 -10.86 4.67 -8.53
C SER A 79 -9.75 5.28 -9.37
N CYS A 80 -8.49 4.89 -9.10
CA CYS A 80 -7.32 5.32 -9.85
C CYS A 80 -6.91 4.32 -10.95
N CYS A 81 -7.36 3.05 -10.84
CA CYS A 81 -7.17 1.97 -11.80
C CYS A 81 -8.51 1.55 -12.43
#